data_AF-A0A971MMV0-F1
#
_entry.id   AF-A0A971MMV0-F1
#
_cell.length_a   1.000
_cell.length_b   1.000
_cell.length_c   1.000
_cell.angle_alpha   90.00
_cell.angle_beta   90.00
_cell.angle_gamma   90.00
#
_symmetry.space_group_name_H-M   'P 1'
#
loop_
_entity.id
_entity.type
_entity.pdbx_description
1 polymer ?
#
loop_
_entity_poly.entity_id
_entity_poly.type
_entity_poly.pdbx_seq_one_letter_code
_entity_poly.pdbx_strand_id
1 'polypeptide(L)'
;MFWFLMIVALILMATAVFSIYNRQKVVDEFTAEMKALLQEAELVKKDFEAIMENAVLVTDDMLKSLDERLQEMERLASSQNNHQPARNRLRSAERPNRKALPFSIEDLRRAHPSIVVPRLWNEGYSIPEIAELLNRGQGEVRLILDLQKKREISSG
;
A
#
# COMPACT_ATOMS: atom_id res chain seq x y z
N MET A 1 -34.03 -51.48 -37.99
CA MET A 1 -34.43 -50.57 -36.90
C MET A 1 -33.64 -50.81 -35.62
N PHE A 2 -33.77 -51.98 -34.95
CA PHE A 2 -33.03 -52.30 -33.71
C PHE A 2 -31.51 -52.06 -33.75
N TRP A 3 -30.83 -52.45 -34.83
CA TRP A 3 -29.37 -52.27 -34.97
C TRP A 3 -28.93 -50.79 -34.91
N PHE A 4 -29.71 -49.88 -35.48
CA PHE A 4 -29.46 -48.44 -35.41
C PHE A 4 -29.59 -47.90 -33.98
N LEU A 5 -30.61 -48.35 -33.23
CA LEU A 5 -30.79 -47.97 -31.82
C LEU A 5 -29.62 -48.44 -30.95
N MET A 6 -29.08 -49.64 -31.21
CA MET A 6 -27.89 -50.15 -30.52
C MET A 6 -26.64 -49.28 -30.76
N ILE A 7 -26.41 -48.83 -32.00
CA ILE A 7 -25.29 -47.94 -32.33
C ILE A 7 -25.43 -46.59 -31.59
N VAL A 8 -26.62 -45.99 -31.60
CA VAL A 8 -26.89 -44.71 -30.91
C VAL A 8 -26.68 -44.86 -29.39
N ALA A 9 -27.15 -45.96 -28.78
CA ALA A 9 -26.91 -46.23 -27.37
C ALA A 9 -25.42 -46.36 -27.03
N LEU A 10 -24.63 -47.00 -27.89
CA LEU A 10 -23.18 -47.18 -27.72
C LEU A 10 -22.44 -45.83 -27.80
N ILE A 11 -22.83 -44.95 -28.71
CA ILE A 11 -22.27 -43.58 -28.83
C ILE A 11 -22.61 -42.74 -27.59
N LEU A 12 -23.85 -42.81 -27.11
CA LEU A 12 -24.27 -42.10 -25.88
C LEU A 12 -23.52 -42.62 -24.64
N MET A 13 -23.27 -43.93 -24.54
CA MET A 13 -22.47 -44.50 -23.45
C MET A 13 -21.00 -44.06 -23.53
N ALA A 14 -20.40 -44.08 -24.72
CA ALA A 14 -19.02 -43.62 -24.92
C ALA A 14 -18.85 -42.13 -24.58
N THR A 15 -19.77 -41.27 -25.02
CA THR A 15 -19.75 -39.84 -24.71
C THR A 15 -20.00 -39.54 -23.23
N ALA A 16 -20.87 -40.30 -22.55
CA ALA A 16 -21.07 -40.17 -21.11
C ALA A 16 -19.79 -40.52 -20.33
N VAL A 17 -19.14 -41.65 -20.67
CA VAL A 17 -17.86 -42.06 -20.06
C VAL A 17 -16.76 -41.03 -20.32
N PHE A 18 -16.64 -40.53 -21.56
CA PHE A 18 -15.68 -39.48 -21.90
C PHE A 18 -15.94 -38.17 -21.13
N SER A 19 -17.21 -37.76 -20.96
CA SER A 19 -17.57 -36.57 -20.20
C SER A 19 -17.19 -36.68 -18.72
N ILE A 20 -17.41 -37.85 -18.10
CA ILE A 20 -17.02 -38.11 -16.70
C ILE A 20 -15.50 -38.06 -16.55
N TYR A 21 -14.75 -38.72 -17.44
CA TYR A 21 -13.29 -38.76 -17.37
C TYR A 21 -12.66 -37.37 -17.56
N ASN A 22 -13.21 -36.56 -18.47
CA ASN A 22 -12.73 -35.19 -18.68
C ASN A 22 -13.08 -34.27 -17.49
N ARG A 23 -14.24 -34.46 -16.85
CA ARG A 23 -14.61 -33.71 -15.63
C ARG A 23 -13.68 -34.01 -14.46
N GLN A 24 -13.26 -35.26 -14.26
CA GLN A 24 -12.33 -35.61 -13.18
C GLN A 24 -11.00 -34.88 -13.31
N LYS A 25 -10.35 -34.94 -14.48
CA LYS A 25 -9.09 -34.22 -14.73
C LYS A 25 -9.18 -32.72 -14.43
N VAL A 26 -10.24 -32.08 -14.92
CA VAL A 26 -10.47 -30.63 -14.73
C VAL A 26 -10.69 -30.30 -13.24
N VAL A 27 -11.42 -31.14 -12.50
CA VAL A 27 -11.64 -30.94 -11.05
C VAL A 27 -10.34 -31.14 -10.25
N ASP A 28 -9.52 -32.14 -10.60
CA ASP A 28 -8.25 -32.39 -9.93
C ASP A 28 -7.26 -31.22 -10.14
N GLU A 29 -7.19 -30.69 -11.36
CA GLU A 29 -6.34 -29.54 -11.72
C GLU A 29 -6.79 -28.26 -11.01
N PHE A 30 -8.08 -27.92 -11.03
CA PHE A 30 -8.63 -26.80 -10.24
C PHE A 30 -8.44 -26.99 -8.72
N THR A 31 -8.49 -28.22 -8.21
CA THR A 31 -8.26 -28.49 -6.78
C THR A 31 -6.80 -28.28 -6.41
N ALA A 32 -5.87 -28.64 -7.30
CA ALA A 32 -4.44 -28.39 -7.13
C ALA A 32 -4.11 -26.88 -7.16
N GLU A 33 -4.65 -26.14 -8.13
CA GLU A 33 -4.48 -24.68 -8.23
C GLU A 33 -5.10 -23.95 -7.01
N MET A 34 -6.33 -24.31 -6.62
CA MET A 34 -7.00 -23.73 -5.45
C MET A 34 -6.20 -23.99 -4.16
N LYS A 35 -5.59 -25.18 -4.03
CA LYS A 35 -4.72 -25.51 -2.90
C LYS A 35 -3.44 -24.68 -2.89
N ALA A 36 -2.84 -24.42 -4.06
CA ALA A 36 -1.68 -23.54 -4.19
C ALA A 36 -2.03 -22.09 -3.82
N LEU A 37 -3.16 -21.57 -4.29
CA LEU A 37 -3.67 -20.23 -3.95
C LEU A 37 -3.98 -20.08 -2.45
N LEU A 38 -4.57 -21.11 -1.82
CA LEU A 38 -4.79 -21.14 -0.37
C LEU A 38 -3.46 -21.09 0.41
N GLN A 39 -2.45 -21.83 -0.05
CA GLN A 39 -1.13 -21.84 0.57
C GLN A 39 -0.40 -20.49 0.38
N GLU A 40 -0.53 -19.85 -0.79
CA GLU A 40 -0.01 -18.50 -1.03
C GLU A 40 -0.70 -17.46 -0.13
N ALA A 41 -2.04 -17.53 0.01
CA ALA A 41 -2.79 -16.67 0.92
C ALA A 41 -2.39 -16.86 2.40
N GLU A 42 -2.07 -18.09 2.81
CA GLU A 42 -1.56 -18.39 4.16
C GLU A 42 -0.16 -17.79 4.40
N LEU A 43 0.73 -17.85 3.40
CA LEU A 43 2.03 -17.18 3.45
C LEU A 43 1.88 -15.65 3.52
N VAL A 44 1.03 -15.05 2.68
CA VAL A 44 0.75 -13.61 2.71
C VAL A 44 0.15 -13.18 4.05
N LYS A 45 -0.74 -13.99 4.66
CA LYS A 45 -1.24 -13.74 6.02
C LYS A 45 -0.09 -13.68 7.03
N LYS A 46 0.85 -14.63 6.96
CA LYS A 46 1.99 -14.70 7.88
C LYS A 46 2.93 -13.51 7.72
N ASP A 47 3.20 -13.08 6.49
CA ASP A 47 3.99 -11.88 6.22
C ASP A 47 3.29 -10.62 6.76
N PHE A 48 1.96 -10.54 6.63
CA PHE A 48 1.17 -9.44 7.18
C PHE A 48 1.20 -9.42 8.71
N GLU A 49 1.16 -10.58 9.36
CA GLU A 49 1.27 -10.75 10.81
C GLU A 49 2.64 -10.26 11.32
N ALA A 50 3.73 -10.63 10.63
CA ALA A 50 5.08 -10.13 10.92
C ALA A 50 5.25 -8.62 10.67
N ILE A 51 4.64 -8.08 9.60
CA ILE A 51 4.65 -6.63 9.34
C ILE A 51 3.87 -5.87 10.44
N MET A 52 2.75 -6.42 10.91
CA MET A 52 1.94 -5.81 11.96
C MET A 52 2.66 -5.79 13.31
N GLU A 53 3.35 -6.87 13.68
CA GLU A 53 4.22 -6.92 14.87
C GLU A 53 5.31 -5.83 14.82
N ASN A 54 6.00 -5.72 13.68
CA ASN A 54 7.00 -4.66 13.47
C ASN A 54 6.39 -3.25 13.49
N ALA A 55 5.18 -3.06 12.95
CA ALA A 55 4.49 -1.77 12.97
C ALA A 55 4.14 -1.31 14.39
N VAL A 56 3.75 -2.23 15.28
CA VAL A 56 3.52 -1.91 16.71
C VAL A 56 4.82 -1.45 17.36
N LEU A 57 5.92 -2.20 17.18
CA LEU A 57 7.23 -1.83 17.73
C LEU A 57 7.73 -0.46 17.24
N VAL A 58 7.53 -0.14 15.95
CA VAL A 58 7.85 1.17 15.38
C VAL A 58 6.94 2.27 15.92
N THR A 59 5.68 1.98 16.23
CA THR A 59 4.75 2.95 16.82
C THR A 59 5.12 3.29 18.26
N ASP A 60 5.59 2.31 19.04
CA ASP A 60 6.12 2.53 20.40
C ASP A 60 7.40 3.38 20.40
N ASP A 61 8.28 3.20 19.41
CA ASP A 61 9.45 4.07 19.19
C ASP A 61 9.04 5.50 18.81
N MET A 62 8.08 5.64 17.89
CA MET A 62 7.51 6.93 17.52
C MET A 62 6.93 7.66 18.75
N LEU A 63 6.12 6.97 19.56
CA LEU A 63 5.52 7.51 20.79
C LEU A 63 6.59 8.03 21.77
N LYS A 64 7.65 7.27 22.03
CA LYS A 64 8.77 7.72 22.87
C LYS A 64 9.45 8.96 22.29
N SER A 65 9.72 8.96 21.00
CA SER A 65 10.37 10.10 20.33
C SER A 65 9.48 11.36 20.28
N LEU A 66 8.15 11.20 20.29
CA LEU A 66 7.19 12.30 20.40
C LEU A 66 7.12 12.88 21.82
N ASP A 67 7.15 12.02 22.85
CA ASP A 67 7.14 12.42 24.25
C ASP A 67 8.44 13.18 24.63
N GLU A 68 9.61 12.68 24.17
CA GLU A 68 10.89 13.38 24.31
C GLU A 68 10.86 14.78 23.65
N ARG A 69 10.34 14.88 22.42
CA ARG A 69 10.22 16.15 21.69
C ARG A 69 9.24 17.12 22.35
N LEU A 70 8.14 16.62 22.93
CA LEU A 70 7.20 17.42 23.72
C LEU A 70 7.89 17.99 24.96
N GLN A 71 8.61 17.16 25.70
CA GLN A 71 9.36 17.59 26.89
C GLN A 71 10.47 18.60 26.56
N GLU A 72 11.19 18.41 25.44
CA GLU A 72 12.20 19.38 24.98
C GLU A 72 11.55 20.72 24.58
N MET A 73 10.43 20.67 23.85
CA MET A 73 9.69 21.87 23.44
C MET A 73 9.09 22.62 24.64
N GLU A 74 8.60 21.92 25.66
CA GLU A 74 8.11 22.49 26.92
C GLU A 74 9.24 23.15 27.74
N ARG A 75 10.43 22.53 27.80
CA ARG A 75 11.63 23.13 28.40
C ARG A 75 12.06 24.40 27.67
N LEU A 76 12.06 24.38 26.33
CA LEU A 76 12.38 25.56 25.52
C LEU A 76 11.36 26.69 25.70
N ALA A 77 10.06 26.38 25.71
CA ALA A 77 8.99 27.34 25.96
C ALA A 77 9.10 27.96 27.37
N SER A 78 9.37 27.13 28.38
CA SER A 78 9.58 27.57 29.77
C SER A 78 10.81 28.48 29.91
N SER A 79 11.89 28.19 29.16
CA SER A 79 13.11 29.01 29.14
C SER A 79 12.94 30.33 28.36
N GLN A 80 12.01 30.40 27.41
CA GLN A 80 11.75 31.59 26.60
C GLN A 80 10.92 32.68 27.31
N ASN A 81 10.30 32.37 28.46
CA ASN A 81 9.40 33.30 29.17
C ASN A 81 10.09 34.46 29.93
N ASN A 82 11.38 34.72 29.69
CA ASN A 82 12.14 35.71 30.49
C ASN A 82 12.79 36.87 29.71
N HIS A 83 12.76 36.91 28.37
CA HIS A 83 13.30 38.03 27.58
C HIS A 83 12.47 38.39 26.33
N GLN A 84 11.93 39.61 26.33
CA GLN A 84 11.38 40.37 25.19
C GLN A 84 12.08 41.75 25.14
N PRO A 85 11.96 42.60 24.07
CA PRO A 85 11.14 42.46 22.85
C PRO A 85 11.82 42.79 21.50
N ALA A 86 11.12 42.42 20.42
CA ALA A 86 10.97 43.12 19.13
C ALA A 86 12.16 43.82 18.41
N ARG A 87 12.69 43.18 17.34
CA ARG A 87 12.89 43.81 16.01
C ARG A 87 13.32 42.81 14.91
N ASN A 88 12.42 42.46 13.99
CA ASN A 88 12.56 42.86 12.58
C ASN A 88 11.39 42.36 11.72
N ARG A 89 10.93 43.22 10.80
CA ARG A 89 10.03 42.81 9.72
C ARG A 89 10.90 42.29 8.58
N LEU A 90 10.66 41.07 8.10
CA LEU A 90 10.97 40.76 6.70
C LEU A 90 9.86 39.91 6.06
N ARG A 91 9.08 40.63 5.26
CA ARG A 91 8.20 40.18 4.18
C ARG A 91 8.61 38.83 3.58
N SER A 92 8.01 37.75 4.06
CA SER A 92 7.94 36.47 3.36
C SER A 92 6.53 36.33 2.78
N ALA A 93 6.43 35.94 1.52
CA ALA A 93 5.16 35.92 0.80
C ALA A 93 4.15 34.97 1.46
N GLU A 94 2.87 35.33 1.32
CA GLU A 94 1.69 34.52 1.62
C GLU A 94 1.83 33.13 0.95
N ARG A 95 2.43 32.12 1.61
CA ARG A 95 2.38 30.74 1.09
C ARG A 95 0.94 30.27 1.27
N PRO A 96 0.25 29.81 0.20
CA PRO A 96 -1.17 29.52 0.22
C PRO A 96 -1.47 28.45 1.28
N ASN A 97 -2.49 28.74 2.09
CA ASN A 97 -3.09 27.91 3.14
C ASN A 97 -2.51 26.48 3.23
N ARG A 98 -1.42 26.34 3.99
CA ARG A 98 -0.85 25.03 4.35
C ARG A 98 -1.89 24.28 5.17
N LYS A 99 -2.71 23.45 4.52
CA LYS A 99 -3.49 22.43 5.21
C LYS A 99 -2.51 21.65 6.08
N ALA A 100 -2.72 21.70 7.40
CA ALA A 100 -1.86 21.02 8.34
C ALA A 100 -1.94 19.52 8.05
N LEU A 101 -0.83 18.94 7.63
CA LEU A 101 -0.71 17.51 7.43
C LEU A 101 -1.02 16.81 8.77
N PRO A 102 -1.88 15.79 8.82
CA PRO A 102 -2.33 15.16 10.07
C PRO A 102 -1.27 14.24 10.71
N PHE A 103 0.01 14.41 10.35
CA PHE A 103 1.14 13.55 10.70
C PHE A 103 2.45 14.36 10.67
N SER A 104 3.49 13.88 11.35
CA SER A 104 4.82 14.51 11.25
C SER A 104 5.44 14.25 9.88
N ILE A 105 6.23 15.21 9.40
CA ILE A 105 7.04 15.04 8.18
C ILE A 105 7.99 13.84 8.34
N GLU A 106 8.46 13.56 9.55
CA GLU A 106 9.35 12.43 9.84
C GLU A 106 8.64 11.07 9.69
N ASP A 107 7.36 10.98 10.07
CA ASP A 107 6.57 9.73 9.95
C ASP A 107 6.35 9.38 8.49
N LEU A 108 6.17 10.40 7.64
CA LEU A 108 6.08 10.26 6.19
C LEU A 108 7.39 9.86 5.52
N ARG A 109 8.52 10.24 6.11
CA ARG A 109 9.85 9.80 5.65
C ARG A 109 10.16 8.37 6.09
N ARG A 110 9.58 7.92 7.22
CA ARG A 110 9.61 6.51 7.69
C ARG A 110 8.67 5.59 6.88
N ALA A 111 7.54 6.09 6.39
CA ALA A 111 6.58 5.31 5.60
C ALA A 111 7.07 5.00 4.16
N HIS A 112 6.60 3.88 3.58
CA HIS A 112 7.10 3.41 2.29
C HIS A 112 6.73 4.36 1.13
N PRO A 113 7.67 4.74 0.23
CA PRO A 113 7.45 5.82 -0.73
C PRO A 113 6.29 5.60 -1.70
N SER A 114 6.04 4.33 -2.07
CA SER A 114 4.94 3.94 -2.96
C SER A 114 3.53 4.14 -2.38
N ILE A 115 3.42 4.51 -1.11
CA ILE A 115 2.15 4.79 -0.42
C ILE A 115 2.03 6.31 -0.19
N VAL A 116 3.13 6.95 0.21
CA VAL A 116 3.15 8.38 0.56
C VAL A 116 3.11 9.30 -0.67
N VAL A 117 3.95 9.04 -1.67
CA VAL A 117 4.03 9.88 -2.89
C VAL A 117 2.66 10.01 -3.59
N PRO A 118 1.91 8.91 -3.82
CA PRO A 118 0.59 8.99 -4.46
C PRO A 118 -0.45 9.66 -3.59
N ARG A 119 -0.40 9.44 -2.26
CA ARG A 119 -1.32 10.07 -1.32
C ARG A 119 -1.15 11.59 -1.34
N LEU A 120 0.08 12.09 -1.26
CA LEU A 120 0.36 13.52 -1.37
C LEU A 120 -0.03 14.08 -2.75
N TRP A 121 0.22 13.33 -3.83
CA TRP A 121 -0.22 13.73 -5.17
C TRP A 121 -1.74 13.87 -5.27
N ASN A 122 -2.49 12.92 -4.73
CA ASN A 122 -3.97 12.95 -4.68
C ASN A 122 -4.52 14.01 -3.72
N GLU A 123 -3.78 14.35 -2.66
CA GLU A 123 -4.07 15.47 -1.75
C GLU A 123 -3.74 16.86 -2.38
N GLY A 124 -3.11 16.87 -3.57
CA GLY A 124 -2.88 18.06 -4.40
C GLY A 124 -1.47 18.65 -4.33
N TYR A 125 -0.51 17.96 -3.70
CA TYR A 125 0.89 18.41 -3.62
C TYR A 125 1.62 18.20 -4.96
N SER A 126 2.45 19.17 -5.34
CA SER A 126 3.24 19.07 -6.57
C SER A 126 4.49 18.20 -6.39
N ILE A 127 5.01 17.63 -7.49
CA ILE A 127 6.23 16.81 -7.51
C ILE A 127 7.42 17.44 -6.75
N PRO A 128 7.78 18.73 -6.92
CA PRO A 128 8.86 19.34 -6.14
C PRO A 128 8.55 19.46 -4.64
N GLU A 129 7.29 19.72 -4.25
CA GLU A 129 6.89 19.78 -2.84
C GLU A 129 6.94 18.39 -2.18
N ILE A 130 6.50 17.35 -2.89
CA ILE A 130 6.60 15.95 -2.42
C ILE A 130 8.08 15.56 -2.26
N ALA A 131 8.93 15.94 -3.21
CA ALA A 131 10.37 15.70 -3.14
C ALA A 131 11.03 16.42 -1.93
N GLU A 132 10.64 17.67 -1.66
CA GLU A 132 11.10 18.47 -0.51
C GLU A 132 10.62 17.85 0.82
N LEU A 133 9.32 17.52 0.93
CA LEU A 133 8.71 16.93 2.13
C LEU A 133 9.30 15.57 2.49
N LEU A 134 9.55 14.71 1.49
CA LEU A 134 10.09 13.36 1.73
C LEU A 134 11.62 13.31 1.73
N ASN A 135 12.30 14.41 1.37
CA ASN A 135 13.73 14.48 1.10
C ASN A 135 14.18 13.39 0.11
N ARG A 136 13.53 13.40 -1.07
CA ARG A 136 13.72 12.43 -2.17
C ARG A 136 13.95 13.13 -3.50
N GLY A 137 14.48 12.39 -4.48
CA GLY A 137 14.71 12.95 -5.82
C GLY A 137 13.40 13.18 -6.57
N GLN A 138 13.25 14.31 -7.27
CA GLN A 138 12.05 14.58 -8.10
C GLN A 138 11.84 13.51 -9.19
N GLY A 139 12.92 12.91 -9.70
CA GLY A 139 12.84 11.77 -10.63
C GLY A 139 12.32 10.48 -9.99
N GLU A 140 12.62 10.25 -8.71
CA GLU A 140 12.11 9.11 -7.94
C GLU A 140 10.59 9.27 -7.71
N VAL A 141 10.16 10.47 -7.31
CA VAL A 141 8.75 10.84 -7.14
C VAL A 141 7.97 10.63 -8.46
N ARG A 142 8.51 11.06 -9.60
CA ARG A 142 7.92 10.80 -10.93
C ARG A 142 7.81 9.30 -11.22
N LEU A 143 8.90 8.55 -11.06
CA LEU A 143 8.94 7.12 -11.34
C LEU A 143 7.89 6.34 -10.54
N ILE A 144 7.69 6.69 -9.26
CA ILE A 144 6.67 6.07 -8.40
C ILE A 144 5.25 6.30 -8.96
N LEU A 145 4.94 7.53 -9.39
CA LEU A 145 3.64 7.88 -9.97
C LEU A 145 3.41 7.16 -11.31
N ASP A 146 4.41 7.14 -12.19
CA ASP A 146 4.32 6.45 -13.50
C ASP A 146 4.14 4.93 -13.35
N LEU A 147 4.83 4.30 -12.39
CA LEU A 147 4.69 2.88 -12.06
C LEU A 147 3.33 2.52 -11.43
N GLN A 148 2.65 3.47 -10.78
CA GLN A 148 1.28 3.27 -10.34
C GLN A 148 0.29 3.41 -11.48
N LYS A 149 0.36 4.49 -12.26
CA LYS A 149 -0.50 4.70 -13.43
C LYS A 149 -0.44 3.52 -14.41
N LYS A 150 0.75 2.95 -14.63
CA LYS A 150 0.92 1.73 -15.45
C LYS A 150 0.29 0.47 -14.84
N ARG A 151 0.22 0.35 -13.50
CA ARG A 151 -0.46 -0.76 -12.82
C ARG A 151 -1.98 -0.62 -12.91
N GLU A 152 -2.51 0.58 -12.72
CA GLU A 152 -3.95 0.86 -12.88
C GLU A 152 -4.44 0.50 -14.28
N ILE A 153 -3.72 0.94 -15.32
CA ILE A 153 -4.00 0.61 -16.74
C ILE A 153 -3.86 -0.89 -17.04
N SER A 154 -3.05 -1.63 -16.25
CA SER A 154 -2.85 -3.08 -16.44
C SER A 154 -3.79 -3.95 -15.60
N SER A 155 -4.65 -3.34 -14.78
CA SER A 155 -5.55 -4.04 -13.84
C SER A 155 -7.04 -3.76 -14.10
N GLY A 156 -7.35 -3.07 -15.21
CA GLY A 156 -8.71 -2.80 -15.71
C GLY A 156 -8.84 -3.20 -17.17
#